data_AF-A0A059EYK7-F1
#
_entry.id   AF-A0A059EYK7-F1
#
_cell.length_a   1.000
_cell.length_b   1.000
_cell.length_c   1.000
_cell.angle_alpha   90.00
_cell.angle_beta   90.00
_cell.angle_gamma   90.00
#
_symmetry.space_group_name_H-M   'P 1'
#
loop_
_entity.id
_entity.type
_entity.pdbx_description
1 polymer ?
#
loop_
_entity_poly.entity_id
_entity_poly.type
_entity_poly.pdbx_seq_one_letter_code
_entity_poly.pdbx_strand_id
1 'polypeptide(L)' 'GKRKYNKGHHVEGVWVFGIVERSISRKILFFLIKSRNSDILINILRNSFL' A
#
# COMPACT_ATOMS: atom_id res chain seq x y z
N GLY A 1 -15.81 15.29 4.28
CA GLY A 1 -15.18 14.01 4.70
C GLY A 1 -14.41 14.22 5.98
N LYS A 2 -14.66 13.41 7.03
CA LYS A 2 -13.87 13.47 8.26
C LYS A 2 -12.45 12.95 7.97
N ARG A 3 -11.43 13.77 8.22
CA ARG A 3 -10.03 13.34 8.15
C ARG A 3 -9.77 12.30 9.24
N LYS A 4 -9.43 11.07 8.85
CA LYS A 4 -9.04 9.98 9.75
C LYS A 4 -7.57 10.20 10.18
N TYR A 5 -7.32 11.17 11.05
CA TYR A 5 -6.02 11.32 11.71
C TYR A 5 -5.96 10.39 12.93
N ASN A 6 -5.53 9.14 12.72
CA ASN A 6 -5.35 8.13 13.77
C ASN A 6 -4.05 8.32 14.57
N LYS A 7 -3.58 9.56 14.74
CA LYS A 7 -2.31 9.83 15.44
C LYS A 7 -2.48 9.43 16.91
N GLY A 8 -1.71 8.45 17.37
CA GLY A 8 -1.80 7.88 18.72
C GLY A 8 -2.82 6.75 18.89
N HIS A 9 -3.57 6.39 17.84
CA HIS A 9 -4.48 5.24 17.89
C HIS A 9 -3.75 4.02 17.32
N HIS A 10 -3.58 2.99 18.15
CA HIS A 10 -3.02 1.70 17.72
C HIS A 10 -3.99 1.03 16.75
N VAL A 11 -3.63 0.98 15.47
CA VAL A 11 -4.46 0.34 14.45
C VAL A 11 -4.15 -1.16 14.46
N GLU A 12 -5.07 -1.96 14.99
CA GLU A 12 -5.06 -3.43 14.85
C GLU A 12 -5.53 -3.82 13.45
N GLY A 13 -4.76 -3.44 12.43
CA GLY A 13 -5.13 -3.62 11.03
C GLY A 13 -3.94 -4.02 10.18
N VAL A 14 -4.21 -4.80 9.14
CA VAL A 14 -3.21 -5.15 8.12
C VAL A 14 -3.01 -3.95 7.21
N TRP A 15 -1.75 -3.64 6.89
CA TRP A 15 -1.44 -2.60 5.91
C TRP A 15 -1.73 -3.11 4.50
N VAL A 16 -2.26 -2.24 3.65
CA VAL A 16 -2.47 -2.54 2.22
C VAL A 16 -1.63 -1.57 1.40
N PHE A 17 -0.78 -2.11 0.55
CA PHE A 17 -0.06 -1.35 -0.46
C PHE A 17 -0.81 -1.42 -1.78
N GLY A 18 -1.09 -0.26 -2.39
CA GLY A 18 -1.83 -0.17 -3.64
C GLY A 18 -1.03 0.55 -4.72
N ILE A 19 -1.15 0.08 -5.96
CA ILE A 19 -0.59 0.73 -7.14
C ILE A 19 -1.73 1.02 -8.11
N VAL A 20 -1.72 2.22 -8.69
CA VAL A 20 -2.65 2.60 -9.75
C VAL A 20 -1.84 2.95 -11.00
N GLU A 21 -2.13 2.25 -12.08
CA GLU A 21 -1.54 2.52 -13.38
C GLU A 21 -2.05 3.87 -13.92
N ARG A 22 -1.14 4.73 -14.38
CA ARG A 22 -1.48 6.03 -15.01
C ARG A 22 -1.80 5.88 -16.49
N SER A 23 -2.62 4.89 -16.83
CA SER A 23 -3.13 4.63 -18.18
C SER A 23 -4.62 4.98 -18.24
N ILE A 24 -5.21 4.98 -19.44
CA ILE A 24 -6.66 5.10 -19.61
C ILE A 24 -7.39 3.91 -18.96
N SER A 25 -6.80 2.71 -19.00
CA SER A 25 -7.36 1.52 -18.36
C SER A 25 -7.31 1.54 -16.84
N ARG A 26 -6.44 2.36 -16.23
CA ARG A 26 -6.33 2.58 -14.78
C ARG A 26 -6.32 1.28 -13.97
N LYS A 27 -5.49 0.32 -14.36
CA LYS A 27 -5.39 -0.95 -13.63
C LYS A 27 -4.91 -0.71 -12.20
N ILE A 28 -5.45 -1.49 -11.26
CA ILE A 28 -5.17 -1.35 -9.83
C ILE A 28 -4.69 -2.69 -9.29
N LEU A 29 -3.61 -2.65 -8.49
CA LEU A 29 -3.08 -3.80 -7.76
C LEU A 29 -3.04 -3.48 -6.27
N PHE A 30 -3.35 -4.47 -5.43
CA PHE A 30 -3.32 -4.36 -3.98
C PHE A 30 -2.58 -5.54 -3.36
N PHE A 31 -1.73 -5.25 -2.37
CA PHE A 31 -0.93 -6.23 -1.65
C PHE A 31 -1.13 -6.04 -0.14
N LEU A 32 -1.39 -7.14 0.56
CA LEU A 32 -1.36 -7.15 2.02
C LEU A 32 0.10 -7.12 2.47
N ILE A 33 0.45 -6.18 3.35
CA ILE A 33 1.80 -6.04 3.89
C ILE A 33 1.75 -6.02 5.42
N LYS A 34 2.77 -6.59 6.04
CA LYS A 34 2.90 -6.59 7.51
C LYS A 34 3.37 -5.23 8.05
N SER A 35 4.15 -4.49 7.27
CA SER A 35 4.69 -3.18 7.64
C SER A 35 4.98 -2.32 6.40
N ARG A 36 4.94 -0.99 6.56
CA ARG A 36 5.21 0.03 5.53
C ARG A 36 6.72 0.39 5.42
N ASN A 37 7.62 -0.44 5.94
CA ASN A 37 9.05 -0.19 5.83
C ASN A 37 9.49 -0.14 4.36
N SER A 38 10.46 0.72 4.05
CA SER A 38 11.00 0.91 2.69
C SER A 38 11.43 -0.40 2.04
N ASP A 39 12.05 -1.29 2.81
CA ASP A 39 12.61 -2.54 2.28
C ASP A 39 11.53 -3.49 1.80
N ILE A 40 10.40 -3.57 2.54
CA ILE A 40 9.23 -4.37 2.15
C ILE A 40 8.63 -3.82 0.86
N LEU A 41 8.49 -2.49 0.75
CA LEU A 41 7.92 -1.84 -0.42
C LEU A 41 8.81 -2.02 -1.66
N ILE A 42 10.14 -1.83 -1.51
CA ILE A 42 11.11 -2.03 -2.60
C ILE A 42 11.10 -3.48 -3.07
N ASN A 43 11.03 -4.45 -2.14
CA ASN A 43 10.96 -5.86 -2.50
C ASN A 43 9.69 -6.20 -3.28
N ILE A 44 8.52 -5.68 -2.85
CA ILE A 44 7.26 -5.86 -3.58
C ILE A 44 7.37 -5.28 -5.00
N LEU A 45 7.90 -4.07 -5.15
CA LEU A 45 8.04 -3.45 -6.46
C LEU A 45 8.98 -4.22 -7.39
N ARG A 46 10.07 -4.78 -6.86
CA ARG A 46 10.99 -5.61 -7.67
C ARG A 46 10.34 -6.91 -8.14
N ASN A 47 9.55 -7.56 -7.29
CA ASN A 47 8.98 -8.89 -7.60
C ASN A 47 7.60 -8.83 -8.29
N SER A 48 6.94 -7.67 -8.32
CA SER A 48 5.60 -7.54 -8.92
C SER A 48 5.63 -7.16 -10.41
N PHE A 49 6.78 -6.67 -10.89
CA PHE A 49 6.96 -6.20 -12.26
C PHE A 49 8.06 -6.96 -13.03
N LEU A 50 8.60 -8.03 -12.43
CA LEU A 50 9.44 -9.05 -13.06
C LEU A 50 8.67 -10.36 -13.06
#